data_AF-A0A7C5CU72-F1
#
_entry.id   AF-A0A7C5CU72-F1
#
_cell.length_a   1.000
_cell.length_b   1.000
_cell.length_c   1.000
_cell.angle_alpha   90.00
_cell.angle_beta   90.00
_cell.angle_gamma   90.00
#
_symmetry.space_group_name_H-M   'P 1'
#
loop_
_entity.id
_entity.type
_entity.pdbx_description
1 polymer ?
#
loop_
_entity_poly.entity_id
_entity_poly.type
_entity_poly.pdbx_seq_one_letter_code
_entity_poly.pdbx_strand_id
1 'polypeptide(L)' 'GVLVSFVLEFFINKFKLIHVQKSIYLMSYVPVSISFKDVMEVFLLVIFLSLVAAFIPSYYAVKENIVRILRND' A
#
# COMPACT_ATOMS: atom_id res chain seq x y z
N GLY A 1 2.32 5.84 -2.73
CA GLY A 1 1.07 5.26 -2.20
C GLY A 1 0.35 6.26 -1.34
N VAL A 2 0.73 6.36 -0.05
CA VAL A 2 -0.01 7.10 0.98
C VAL A 2 -0.35 8.56 0.60
N LEU A 3 0.62 9.36 0.15
CA LEU A 3 0.36 10.74 -0.29
C LEU A 3 -0.67 10.83 -1.43
N VAL A 4 -0.59 9.91 -2.39
CA VAL A 4 -1.54 9.84 -3.51
C VAL A 4 -2.93 9.46 -3.01
N SER A 5 -3.03 8.59 -2.01
CA SER A 5 -4.31 8.21 -1.40
C SER A 5 -5.01 9.40 -0.74
N PHE A 6 -4.28 10.24 0.00
CA PHE A 6 -4.86 11.47 0.59
C PHE A 6 -5.28 12.49 -0.47
N VAL A 7 -4.50 12.63 -1.54
CA VAL A 7 -4.88 13.47 -2.68
C VAL A 7 -6.16 12.94 -3.32
N LEU A 8 -6.24 11.64 -3.58
CA LEU A 8 -7.43 11.00 -4.14
C LEU A 8 -8.66 11.17 -3.24
N GLU A 9 -8.52 10.97 -1.93
CA GLU A 9 -9.58 11.20 -0.95
C GLU A 9 -10.12 12.62 -1.06
N PHE A 10 -9.23 13.62 -1.12
CA PHE A 10 -9.62 15.02 -1.29
C PHE A 10 -10.46 15.21 -2.57
N PHE A 11 -10.00 14.67 -3.71
CA PHE A 11 -10.74 14.78 -4.97
C PHE A 11 -12.08 14.04 -4.93
N ILE A 12 -12.12 12.82 -4.39
CA ILE A 12 -13.35 12.02 -4.25
C ILE A 12 -14.41 12.79 -3.47
N ASN A 13 -14.03 13.37 -2.34
CA ASN A 13 -14.94 14.12 -1.49
C ASN A 13 -15.32 15.47 -2.09
N LYS A 14 -14.35 16.19 -2.67
CA LYS A 14 -14.57 17.52 -3.26
C LYS A 14 -15.53 17.47 -4.44
N PHE A 15 -15.37 16.48 -5.30
CA PHE A 15 -16.17 16.30 -6.52
C PHE A 15 -17.34 15.33 -6.34
N LYS A 16 -17.53 14.77 -5.13
CA LYS A 16 -18.57 13.80 -4.80
C LYS A 16 -18.62 12.65 -5.81
N LEU A 17 -17.44 12.15 -6.19
CA LEU A 17 -17.28 11.23 -7.33
C LEU A 17 -18.11 9.94 -7.16
N ILE A 18 -18.23 9.43 -5.93
CA ILE A 18 -18.97 8.22 -5.62
C ILE A 18 -20.44 8.56 -5.36
N HIS A 19 -21.26 8.43 -6.40
CA HIS A 19 -22.71 8.64 -6.35
C HIS A 19 -23.43 7.36 -5.95
N VAL A 20 -24.47 7.49 -5.12
CA VAL A 20 -25.32 6.38 -4.68
C VAL A 20 -26.79 6.72 -4.91
N GLN A 21 -27.61 5.69 -5.16
CA GLN A 21 -29.05 5.88 -5.32
C GLN A 21 -29.66 6.37 -4.00
N LYS A 22 -30.17 7.61 -4.01
CA LYS A 22 -30.81 8.24 -2.86
C LYS A 22 -31.96 7.42 -2.26
N SER A 23 -32.69 6.69 -3.10
CA SER A 23 -33.83 5.86 -2.69
C SER A 23 -33.43 4.76 -1.71
N ILE A 24 -32.19 4.28 -1.76
CA ILE A 24 -31.70 3.19 -0.93
C ILE A 24 -30.84 3.74 0.22
N TYR A 25 -29.97 4.71 -0.07
CA TYR A 25 -28.93 5.12 0.86
C TYR A 25 -29.24 6.42 1.62
N LEU A 26 -30.32 7.15 1.31
CA LEU A 26 -30.69 8.47 1.90
C LEU A 26 -29.62 9.58 1.77
N MET A 27 -28.46 9.27 1.19
CA MET A 27 -27.36 10.18 0.86
C MET A 27 -27.20 10.26 -0.65
N SER A 28 -26.64 11.39 -1.12
CA SER A 28 -26.40 11.63 -2.55
C SER A 28 -25.05 11.09 -3.02
N TYR A 29 -24.10 10.96 -2.08
CA TYR A 29 -22.74 10.53 -2.33
C TYR A 29 -22.16 9.87 -1.08
N VAL A 30 -21.15 9.03 -1.26
CA VAL A 30 -20.44 8.36 -0.16
C VAL A 30 -19.18 9.16 0.18
N PRO A 31 -19.05 9.70 1.40
CA PRO A 31 -17.79 10.31 1.84
C PRO A 31 -16.75 9.23 2.11
N VAL A 32 -15.52 9.48 1.70
CA VAL A 32 -14.35 8.65 2.02
C VAL A 32 -13.53 9.38 3.06
N SER A 33 -13.05 8.69 4.09
CA SER A 33 -12.16 9.28 5.09
C SER A 33 -11.02 8.34 5.39
N ILE A 34 -9.77 8.81 5.24
CA ILE A 34 -8.60 8.05 5.67
C ILE A 34 -8.27 8.45 7.10
N SER A 35 -8.39 7.50 8.03
CA SER A 35 -8.04 7.69 9.42
C SER A 35 -6.57 7.33 9.69
N PHE A 36 -6.03 7.81 10.81
CA PHE A 36 -4.69 7.43 11.25
C PHE A 36 -4.56 5.91 11.46
N LYS A 37 -5.64 5.25 11.87
CA LYS A 37 -5.68 3.80 12.07
C LYS A 37 -5.45 3.05 10.75
N ASP A 38 -6.08 3.49 9.67
CA ASP A 38 -5.91 2.88 8.34
C ASP A 38 -4.45 2.95 7.87
N VAL A 39 -3.81 4.11 8.11
CA VAL A 39 -2.39 4.30 7.78
C VAL A 39 -1.49 3.36 8.59
N MET A 40 -1.78 3.18 9.89
CA MET A 40 -1.03 2.27 10.75
C MET A 40 -1.17 0.81 10.34
N GLU A 41 -2.38 0.36 9.98
CA GLU A 41 -2.61 -1.01 9.52
C GLU A 41 -1.85 -1.30 8.21
N VAL A 42 -1.92 -0.38 7.25
CA VAL A 42 -1.16 -0.50 6.00
C VAL A 42 0.34 -0.49 6.25
N PHE A 43 0.83 0.36 7.16
CA PHE A 43 2.25 0.42 7.50
C PHE A 43 2.78 -0.90 8.08
N LEU A 44 2.05 -1.50 9.04
CA LEU A 44 2.41 -2.79 9.61
C LEU A 44 2.42 -3.90 8.56
N LEU A 45 1.42 -3.91 7.66
CA LEU A 45 1.33 -4.88 6.59
C LEU A 45 2.48 -4.74 5.58
N VAL A 46 2.87 -3.52 5.25
CA VAL A 46 4.01 -3.25 4.35
C VAL A 46 5.33 -3.70 4.98
N ILE A 47 5.55 -3.48 6.27
CA ILE A 47 6.73 -3.99 6.98
C ILE A 47 6.79 -5.51 6.88
N PHE A 48 5.68 -6.17 7.20
CA PHE A 48 5.61 -7.63 7.14
C PHE A 48 5.92 -8.17 5.74
N LEU A 49 5.28 -7.59 4.71
CA LEU A 49 5.53 -7.97 3.32
C LEU A 49 6.98 -7.70 2.89
N SER A 50 7.56 -6.59 3.33
CA SER A 50 8.96 -6.25 3.00
C SER A 50 9.93 -7.25 3.60
N LEU A 51 9.68 -7.71 4.83
CA LEU A 51 10.47 -8.77 5.47
C LEU A 51 10.37 -10.06 4.66
N VAL A 52 9.16 -10.49 4.32
CA VAL A 52 8.93 -11.72 3.54
C VAL A 52 9.56 -11.62 2.14
N ALA A 53 9.45 -10.47 1.48
CA ALA A 53 10.04 -10.24 0.17
C ALA A 53 11.57 -10.29 0.20
N ALA A 54 12.19 -9.83 1.28
CA ALA A 54 13.65 -9.86 1.45
C ALA A 54 14.22 -11.26 1.70
N PHE A 55 13.42 -12.22 2.19
CA PHE A 55 13.88 -13.57 2.50
C PHE A 55 14.43 -14.31 1.28
N ILE A 56 13.74 -14.24 0.14
CA ILE A 56 14.14 -14.94 -1.10
C ILE A 56 15.53 -14.47 -1.59
N PRO A 57 15.77 -13.18 -1.88
CA PRO A 57 17.08 -12.71 -2.34
C PRO A 57 18.15 -12.87 -1.26
N SER A 58 17.82 -12.67 0.02
CA SER A 58 18.78 -12.88 1.11
C SER A 58 19.25 -14.33 1.18
N TYR A 59 18.37 -15.30 0.95
CA TYR A 59 18.71 -16.71 0.97
C TYR A 59 19.63 -17.09 -0.21
N TYR A 60 19.36 -16.57 -1.41
CA TYR A 60 20.24 -16.77 -2.56
C TYR A 60 21.62 -16.14 -2.34
N ALA A 61 21.66 -14.92 -1.80
CA ALA A 61 22.92 -14.22 -1.53
C ALA A 61 23.82 -14.98 -0.54
N VAL A 62 23.23 -15.60 0.50
CA VAL A 62 23.98 -16.41 1.49
C VAL A 62 24.60 -17.66 0.86
N LYS A 63 23.96 -18.24 -0.16
CA LYS A 63 24.45 -19.44 -0.85
C LYS A 63 25.46 -19.15 -1.94
N GLU A 64 25.62 -17.88 -2.34
CA GLU A 64 26.60 -17.56 -3.35
C GLU A 64 28.03 -17.69 -2.84
N ASN A 65 28.88 -18.23 -3.70
CA ASN A 65 30.26 -18.54 -3.33
C ASN A 65 31.11 -17.28 -3.47
N ILE A 66 31.67 -16.79 -2.36
CA ILE A 66 32.47 -15.56 -2.30
C ILE A 66 33.59 -15.58 -3.35
N VAL A 67 34.17 -16.75 -3.61
CA VAL A 67 35.23 -16.92 -4.62
C VAL A 67 34.70 -16.70 -6.05
N ARG A 68 33.47 -17.11 -6.37
CA ARG A 68 32.82 -16.83 -7.66
C ARG A 68 32.51 -15.35 -7.82
N ILE A 69 31.94 -14.72 -6.79
CA ILE A 69 31.63 -13.29 -6.78
C ILE A 69 32.91 -12.46 -7.02
N LEU A 70 34.00 -12.77 -6.33
CA LEU A 70 35.28 -12.06 -6.50
C LEU A 70 35.94 -12.32 -7.87
N ARG A 71 35.63 -13.45 -8.50
CA ARG A 71 36.14 -13.79 -9.84
C ARG A 71 35.25 -13.24 -10.97
N ASN A 72 34.06 -12.72 -10.64
CA ASN A 72 33.06 -12.19 -11.58
C ASN A 72 32.71 -13.19 -12.72
N ASP A 73 32.59 -14.47 -12.35
CA ASP A 73 32.18 -15.58 -13.22
C ASP A 73 30.78 -16.11 -12.86
#